data_AF-A0A3P7EAE4-F1
#
_entry.id   AF-A0A3P7EAE4-F1
#
_cell.length_a   1.000
_cell.length_b   1.000
_cell.length_c   1.000
_cell.angle_alpha   90.00
_cell.angle_beta   90.00
_cell.angle_gamma   90.00
#
_symmetry.space_group_name_H-M   'P 1'
#
loop_
_entity.id
_entity.type
_entity.pdbx_description
1 polymer ?
#
loop_
_entity_poly.entity_id
_entity_poly.type
_entity_poly.pdbx_seq_one_letter_code
_entity_poly.pdbx_strand_id
1 'polypeptide(L)'
;MFQKPAVFGEAQHGLGCHHWQKNNLFRPAVLNVQNNYLNEHCIIVDENDRPLRSESKRFCHSAKTWFVETWGFLRVLFFFPVTLHRAFSVFLFTENHEMILQKRAVQKLTFPSVWTNACCSHPLWNEDEMCTDENVGIRRAARRKLNHELGIHSVDIDQMKVMGRFLYKAMHDDSWGEHELDYVIILRDCNVKQIRPNPEEVEAVAIVSSMEELTEILKSIMHTAWARANAIFAFVLSVLSALTFCVFVSTVWLPNSAPVTLSASNVRVKNFVDYASEGSRSDVVMADLKIKVDVAPIFNWNVKEIFLFLVAEYSTPKAPLNQIVLWDKILRRGDWSTIHEESITPKYYFMDDGTNLLNHKNVTLVLRWNVVPNAGYLAIAQGEGQYRVEFPSNYYSGRF
;
A
#
# COMPACT_ATOMS: atom_id res chain seq x y z
N MET A 1 37.05 -20.98 -52.78
CA MET A 1 35.81 -20.56 -52.10
C MET A 1 36.13 -19.28 -51.34
N PHE A 2 35.68 -18.15 -51.89
CA PHE A 2 36.00 -16.76 -51.54
C PHE A 2 35.67 -16.43 -50.06
N GLN A 3 36.31 -15.51 -49.33
CA GLN A 3 37.44 -14.60 -49.56
C GLN A 3 37.94 -14.12 -48.19
N LYS A 4 39.22 -13.72 -48.15
CA LYS A 4 40.02 -13.21 -47.02
C LYS A 4 39.55 -11.85 -46.45
N PRO A 5 40.08 -11.44 -45.28
CA PRO A 5 39.63 -10.26 -44.55
C PRO A 5 40.35 -8.97 -45.00
N ALA A 6 39.71 -7.84 -44.77
CA ALA A 6 40.37 -6.54 -44.75
C ALA A 6 39.77 -5.70 -43.61
N VAL A 7 40.56 -5.56 -42.55
CA VAL A 7 40.54 -4.43 -41.62
C VAL A 7 41.08 -3.23 -42.38
N PHE A 8 40.37 -2.10 -42.40
CA PHE A 8 40.91 -0.73 -42.38
C PHE A 8 39.77 0.28 -42.52
N GLY A 9 39.81 1.34 -41.71
CA GLY A 9 39.13 2.60 -42.01
C GLY A 9 38.25 3.13 -40.89
N GLU A 10 38.87 3.81 -39.92
CA GLU A 10 38.20 4.85 -39.15
C GLU A 10 37.64 5.91 -40.11
N ALA A 11 36.33 6.10 -40.09
CA ALA A 11 35.68 7.26 -40.68
C ALA A 11 34.79 7.89 -39.61
N GLN A 12 35.29 8.99 -39.05
CA GLN A 12 34.49 9.97 -38.34
C GLN A 12 33.42 10.50 -39.30
N HIS A 13 32.15 10.15 -39.08
CA HIS A 13 31.04 10.91 -39.64
C HIS A 13 29.89 10.97 -38.64
N GLY A 14 29.72 12.19 -38.11
CA GLY A 14 28.43 12.80 -37.81
C GLY A 14 27.42 11.97 -37.03
N LEU A 15 27.38 12.20 -35.72
CA LEU A 15 26.21 11.99 -34.88
C LEU A 15 25.02 12.75 -35.50
N GLY A 16 24.23 12.03 -36.29
CA GLY A 16 22.93 12.50 -36.75
C GLY A 16 22.04 12.71 -35.53
N CYS A 17 21.80 13.97 -35.20
CA CYS A 17 20.73 14.40 -34.32
C CYS A 17 19.41 13.90 -34.91
N HIS A 18 18.96 12.72 -34.48
CA HIS A 18 17.59 12.27 -34.71
C HIS A 18 16.65 13.20 -33.96
N HIS A 19 15.99 14.06 -34.72
CA HIS A 19 14.90 14.91 -34.32
C HIS A 19 13.70 14.01 -33.93
N TRP A 20 13.70 13.53 -32.69
CA TRP A 20 12.57 12.77 -32.15
C TRP A 20 11.44 13.75 -31.79
N GLN A 21 10.53 13.97 -32.75
CA GLN A 21 9.16 14.38 -32.45
C GLN A 21 8.52 13.28 -31.58
N LYS A 22 8.69 13.37 -30.26
CA LYS A 22 7.93 12.55 -29.32
C LYS A 22 6.49 13.04 -29.36
N ASN A 23 5.66 12.27 -30.07
CA ASN A 23 4.21 12.29 -29.92
C ASN A 23 3.88 12.29 -28.42
N ASN A 24 3.38 13.43 -27.94
CA ASN A 24 2.86 13.62 -26.59
C ASN A 24 1.60 12.76 -26.41
N LEU A 25 1.77 11.48 -26.10
CA LEU A 25 0.70 10.50 -25.89
C LEU A 25 -0.08 10.66 -24.57
N PHE A 26 0.18 11.73 -23.81
CA PHE A 26 -0.50 11.97 -22.53
C PHE A 26 -0.97 13.42 -22.43
N ARG A 27 -1.97 13.78 -23.24
CA ARG A 27 -2.84 14.92 -22.96
C ARG A 27 -4.17 14.36 -22.46
N PRO A 28 -4.51 14.42 -21.15
CA PRO A 28 -5.91 14.27 -20.77
C PRO A 28 -6.72 15.30 -21.59
N ALA A 29 -7.83 14.88 -22.17
CA ALA A 29 -8.68 15.76 -22.95
C ALA A 29 -9.29 16.83 -22.03
N VAL A 30 -8.71 18.04 -22.01
CA VAL A 30 -9.28 19.19 -21.29
C VAL A 30 -10.14 19.97 -22.29
N LEU A 31 -11.45 19.69 -22.30
CA LEU A 31 -12.45 20.39 -23.11
C LEU A 31 -12.89 21.69 -22.40
N ASN A 32 -12.04 22.73 -22.39
CA ASN A 32 -12.46 24.04 -21.91
C ASN A 32 -11.51 25.19 -22.31
N VAL A 33 -11.95 26.45 -22.18
CA VAL A 33 -11.13 27.67 -22.32
C VAL A 33 -9.89 27.64 -21.44
N GLN A 34 -9.99 27.01 -20.26
CA GLN A 34 -8.87 26.71 -19.36
C GLN A 34 -7.70 25.98 -20.03
N ASN A 35 -7.94 25.21 -21.09
CA ASN A 35 -6.90 24.50 -21.83
C ASN A 35 -5.90 25.46 -22.50
N ASN A 36 -6.37 26.64 -22.90
CA ASN A 36 -5.52 27.67 -23.50
C ASN A 36 -4.62 28.32 -22.43
N TYR A 37 -5.14 28.57 -21.23
CA TYR A 37 -4.35 29.11 -20.11
C TYR A 37 -3.25 28.16 -19.65
N LEU A 38 -3.41 26.85 -19.86
CA LEU A 38 -2.37 25.87 -19.54
C LEU A 38 -1.13 25.95 -20.45
N ASN A 39 -1.21 26.68 -21.57
CA ASN A 39 -0.06 26.94 -22.45
C ASN A 39 0.73 28.19 -22.03
N GLU A 40 0.23 28.99 -21.09
CA GLU A 40 0.99 30.11 -20.53
C GLU A 40 2.29 29.59 -19.91
N HIS A 41 3.37 30.34 -20.11
CA HIS A 41 4.70 29.93 -19.67
C HIS A 41 5.01 30.49 -18.28
N CYS A 42 5.15 29.59 -17.31
CA CYS A 42 5.55 29.89 -15.94
C CYS A 42 7.07 29.99 -15.81
N ILE A 43 7.50 30.63 -14.73
CA ILE A 43 8.92 30.74 -14.36
C ILE A 43 9.27 29.59 -13.41
N ILE A 44 9.99 28.58 -13.91
CA ILE A 44 10.57 27.54 -13.04
C ILE A 44 11.71 28.18 -12.25
N VAL A 45 11.71 27.96 -10.93
CA VAL A 45 12.71 28.51 -10.01
C VAL A 45 13.32 27.42 -9.13
N ASP A 46 14.48 27.72 -8.54
CA ASP A 46 14.98 26.98 -7.38
C ASP A 46 14.39 27.52 -6.06
N GLU A 47 14.71 26.88 -4.94
CA GLU A 47 14.23 27.29 -3.60
C GLU A 47 14.72 28.68 -3.16
N ASN A 48 15.75 29.22 -3.82
CA ASN A 48 16.27 30.56 -3.58
C ASN A 48 15.64 31.62 -4.50
N ASP A 49 14.64 31.23 -5.28
CA ASP A 49 13.94 32.05 -6.28
C ASP A 49 14.77 32.46 -7.50
N ARG A 50 15.79 31.68 -7.85
CA ARG A 50 16.55 31.93 -9.09
C ARG A 50 15.78 31.37 -10.28
N PRO A 51 15.45 32.17 -11.31
CA PRO A 51 14.78 31.66 -12.50
C PRO A 51 15.72 30.72 -13.27
N LEU A 52 15.23 29.50 -13.55
CA LEU A 52 16.00 28.46 -14.23
C LEU A 52 15.62 28.37 -15.71
N ARG A 53 14.32 28.28 -16.00
CA ARG A 53 13.79 28.16 -17.37
C ARG A 53 12.30 28.43 -17.44
N SER A 54 11.82 28.58 -18.68
CA SER A 54 10.41 28.68 -19.02
C SER A 54 9.81 27.30 -19.27
N GLU A 55 8.62 27.03 -18.76
CA GLU A 55 7.81 25.86 -19.12
C GLU A 55 6.33 26.18 -19.08
N SER A 56 5.53 25.38 -19.79
CA SER A 56 4.07 25.56 -19.77
C SER A 56 3.50 25.36 -18.36
N LYS A 57 2.44 26.10 -18.03
CA LYS A 57 1.66 25.90 -16.80
C LYS A 57 1.21 24.46 -16.66
N ARG A 58 0.83 23.82 -17.76
CA ARG A 58 0.56 22.37 -17.81
C ARG A 58 1.70 21.55 -17.23
N PHE A 59 2.91 21.76 -17.77
CA PHE A 59 4.10 21.04 -17.32
C PHE A 59 4.35 21.28 -15.83
N CYS A 60 4.21 22.53 -15.38
CA CYS A 60 4.49 22.90 -14.00
C CYS A 60 3.55 22.21 -13.01
N HIS A 61 2.26 22.08 -13.34
CA HIS A 61 1.23 21.49 -12.47
C HIS A 61 0.98 19.98 -12.66
N SER A 62 1.52 19.35 -13.70
CA SER A 62 1.38 17.90 -13.90
C SER A 62 2.35 17.13 -12.99
N ALA A 63 1.80 16.30 -12.11
CA ALA A 63 2.55 15.27 -11.41
C ALA A 63 2.95 14.17 -12.41
N LYS A 64 4.24 13.88 -12.50
CA LYS A 64 4.76 12.90 -13.45
C LYS A 64 5.09 11.60 -12.74
N THR A 65 4.45 10.51 -13.15
CA THR A 65 4.95 9.17 -12.88
C THR A 65 6.10 8.93 -13.85
N TRP A 66 7.34 9.06 -13.39
CA TRP A 66 8.51 8.74 -14.20
C TRP A 66 9.38 7.80 -13.39
N PHE A 67 9.44 6.55 -13.87
CA PHE A 67 10.23 5.41 -13.41
C PHE A 67 9.53 4.39 -12.49
N VAL A 68 9.39 3.19 -13.04
CA VAL A 68 9.52 1.94 -12.29
C VAL A 68 11.01 1.61 -12.30
N GLU A 69 11.69 1.77 -11.17
CA GLU A 69 13.00 1.14 -11.01
C GLU A 69 12.73 -0.29 -10.50
N THR A 70 13.05 -1.30 -11.30
CA THR A 70 12.96 -2.70 -10.90
C THR A 70 14.21 -3.09 -10.13
N TRP A 71 14.10 -3.21 -8.81
CA TRP A 71 15.07 -3.96 -8.01
C TRP A 71 14.59 -5.42 -7.94
N GLY A 72 14.98 -6.23 -8.91
CA GLY A 72 14.51 -7.62 -9.00
C GLY A 72 13.00 -7.74 -9.18
N PHE A 73 12.31 -8.45 -8.28
CA PHE A 73 10.84 -8.59 -8.31
C PHE A 73 10.09 -7.40 -7.69
N LEU A 74 10.77 -6.46 -7.04
CA LEU A 74 10.13 -5.30 -6.42
C LEU A 74 10.08 -4.14 -7.41
N ARG A 75 8.86 -3.70 -7.75
CA ARG A 75 8.63 -2.45 -8.48
C ARG A 75 8.57 -1.30 -7.47
N VAL A 76 9.52 -0.38 -7.53
CA VAL A 76 9.44 0.89 -6.80
C VAL A 76 9.01 1.97 -7.79
N LEU A 77 7.83 2.55 -7.54
CA LEU A 77 7.31 3.69 -8.30
C LEU A 77 7.96 4.97 -7.76
N PHE A 78 8.77 5.65 -8.58
CA PHE A 78 9.22 7.00 -8.29
C PHE A 78 8.18 8.00 -8.82
N PHE A 79 7.51 8.68 -7.89
CA PHE A 79 6.70 9.86 -8.22
C PHE A 79 7.64 11.04 -8.35
N PHE A 80 7.81 11.58 -9.56
CA PHE A 80 8.40 12.91 -9.69
C PHE A 80 7.35 13.93 -9.24
N PRO A 81 7.64 14.71 -8.19
CA PRO A 81 6.70 15.72 -7.71
C PRO A 81 6.52 16.84 -8.74
N VAL A 82 5.38 17.53 -8.62
CA VAL A 82 5.05 18.77 -9.33
C VAL A 82 6.24 19.73 -9.34
N THR A 83 6.45 20.43 -10.46
CA THR A 83 7.67 21.23 -10.68
C THR A 83 7.59 22.55 -9.93
N LEU A 84 8.67 22.93 -9.23
CA LEU A 84 8.76 24.21 -8.53
C LEU A 84 8.71 25.38 -9.51
N HIS A 85 7.76 26.28 -9.33
CA HIS A 85 7.61 27.49 -10.13
C HIS A 85 7.16 28.68 -9.27
N ARG A 86 7.40 29.90 -9.75
CA ARG A 86 7.04 31.12 -9.05
C ARG A 86 5.53 31.39 -9.16
N ALA A 87 4.92 31.80 -8.06
CA ALA A 87 3.51 32.18 -7.98
C ALA A 87 3.32 33.45 -7.15
N PHE A 88 2.10 33.96 -7.07
CA PHE A 88 1.71 35.02 -6.16
C PHE A 88 0.26 34.84 -5.69
N SER A 89 0.00 35.38 -4.50
CA SER A 89 -1.29 35.41 -3.84
C SER A 89 -1.62 36.84 -3.40
N VAL A 90 -2.66 37.43 -3.99
CA VAL A 90 -3.17 38.76 -3.64
C VAL A 90 -4.25 38.64 -2.57
N PHE A 91 -4.03 39.31 -1.44
CA PHE A 91 -5.03 39.57 -0.41
C PHE A 91 -5.55 40.99 -0.60
N LEU A 92 -6.82 41.08 -1.00
CA LEU A 92 -7.47 42.34 -1.37
C LEU A 92 -8.43 42.75 -0.26
N PHE A 93 -8.35 44.01 0.16
CA PHE A 93 -9.21 44.59 1.19
C PHE A 93 -10.03 45.75 0.66
N THR A 94 -11.27 45.87 1.12
CA THR A 94 -12.14 47.02 0.86
C THR A 94 -11.67 48.25 1.66
N GLU A 95 -12.23 49.41 1.35
CA GLU A 95 -12.06 50.64 2.14
C GLU A 95 -12.48 50.48 3.61
N ASN A 96 -13.39 49.53 3.90
CA ASN A 96 -13.86 49.21 5.26
C ASN A 96 -13.03 48.12 5.95
N HIS A 97 -11.85 47.77 5.40
CA HIS A 97 -10.98 46.70 5.90
C HIS A 97 -11.56 45.29 5.82
N GLU A 98 -12.53 45.06 4.94
CA GLU A 98 -13.13 43.75 4.72
C GLU A 98 -12.31 42.97 3.69
N MET A 99 -12.10 41.68 3.91
CA MET A 99 -11.31 40.84 3.01
C MET A 99 -12.18 40.34 1.84
N ILE A 100 -11.67 40.47 0.62
CA ILE A 100 -12.30 39.91 -0.58
C ILE A 100 -11.73 38.51 -0.83
N LEU A 101 -12.62 37.54 -0.95
CA LEU A 101 -12.34 36.16 -1.30
C LEU A 101 -12.97 35.82 -2.65
N GLN A 102 -12.35 34.88 -3.37
CA GLN A 102 -12.95 34.31 -4.57
C GLN A 102 -13.15 32.81 -4.39
N LYS A 103 -14.24 32.28 -4.95
CA LYS A 103 -14.42 30.86 -5.17
C LYS A 103 -13.96 30.55 -6.59
N ARG A 104 -12.97 29.68 -6.74
CA ARG A 104 -12.43 29.29 -8.04
C ARG A 104 -13.51 28.66 -8.92
N ALA A 105 -13.52 28.96 -10.22
CA ALA A 105 -14.47 28.34 -11.15
C ALA A 105 -14.38 26.81 -11.12
N VAL A 106 -15.54 26.15 -11.30
CA VAL A 106 -15.68 24.68 -11.43
C VAL A 106 -14.77 24.12 -12.54
N GLN A 107 -14.47 24.95 -13.52
CA GLN A 107 -13.71 24.61 -14.72
C GLN A 107 -12.18 24.55 -14.50
N LYS A 108 -11.69 25.09 -13.38
CA LYS A 108 -10.26 25.09 -13.04
C LYS A 108 -9.74 23.67 -12.89
N LEU A 109 -8.56 23.41 -13.44
CA LEU A 109 -7.97 22.08 -13.42
C LEU A 109 -7.43 21.69 -12.03
N THR A 110 -6.82 22.65 -11.33
CA THR A 110 -6.37 22.47 -9.94
C THR A 110 -7.33 23.18 -9.00
N PHE A 111 -7.77 22.49 -7.96
CA PHE A 111 -8.61 23.03 -6.89
C PHE A 111 -9.87 23.78 -7.39
N PRO A 112 -10.74 23.16 -8.21
CA PRO A 112 -12.00 23.78 -8.64
C PRO A 112 -12.95 24.00 -7.46
N SER A 113 -13.75 25.06 -7.52
CA SER A 113 -14.78 25.39 -6.52
C SER A 113 -14.28 25.58 -5.08
N VAL A 114 -12.98 25.81 -4.90
CA VAL A 114 -12.37 26.11 -3.60
C VAL A 114 -12.32 27.63 -3.39
N TRP A 115 -12.64 28.07 -2.18
CA TRP A 115 -12.45 29.46 -1.76
C TRP A 115 -10.98 29.75 -1.51
N THR A 116 -10.46 30.83 -2.10
CA THR A 116 -9.09 31.33 -1.93
C THR A 116 -9.09 32.83 -1.65
N ASN A 117 -7.92 33.40 -1.39
CA ASN A 117 -7.71 34.85 -1.47
C ASN A 117 -8.07 35.39 -2.86
N ALA A 118 -8.22 36.71 -2.96
CA ALA A 118 -8.83 37.40 -4.09
C ALA A 118 -8.26 37.03 -5.47
N CYS A 119 -6.96 36.77 -5.60
CA CYS A 119 -6.37 36.33 -6.86
C CYS A 119 -5.08 35.54 -6.60
N CYS A 120 -4.96 34.35 -7.19
CA CYS A 120 -3.74 33.51 -7.14
C CYS A 120 -3.33 33.15 -8.55
N SER A 121 -2.10 33.45 -8.93
CA SER A 121 -1.61 33.11 -10.26
C SER A 121 -0.10 33.14 -10.35
N HIS A 122 0.40 33.19 -11.59
CA HIS A 122 1.81 33.09 -11.91
C HIS A 122 2.27 34.31 -12.71
N PRO A 123 3.46 34.85 -12.42
CA PRO A 123 4.16 35.68 -13.38
C PRO A 123 4.50 34.87 -14.63
N LEU A 124 4.40 35.52 -15.79
CA LEU A 124 4.76 34.93 -17.07
C LEU A 124 6.25 35.08 -17.35
N TRP A 125 6.79 34.14 -18.12
CA TRP A 125 8.13 34.26 -18.69
C TRP A 125 8.16 35.32 -19.81
N ASN A 126 8.18 36.61 -19.43
CA ASN A 126 8.32 37.75 -20.33
C ASN A 126 9.15 38.86 -19.66
N GLU A 127 9.60 39.83 -20.45
CA GLU A 127 10.47 40.91 -19.95
C GLU A 127 9.81 41.73 -18.83
N ASP A 128 8.50 41.99 -18.94
CA ASP A 128 7.77 42.84 -18.00
C ASP A 128 7.56 42.23 -16.61
N GLU A 129 7.38 40.90 -16.54
CA GLU A 129 7.06 40.15 -15.32
C GLU A 129 8.27 39.42 -14.72
N MET A 130 9.38 39.34 -15.46
CA MET A 130 10.67 38.81 -14.98
C MET A 130 11.49 39.81 -14.16
N CYS A 131 11.20 41.12 -14.26
CA CYS A 131 11.91 42.16 -13.50
C CYS A 131 11.81 41.94 -11.97
N THR A 132 12.96 41.80 -11.32
CA THR A 132 13.06 41.55 -9.88
C THR A 132 13.22 42.82 -9.04
N ASP A 133 13.57 43.96 -9.65
CA ASP A 133 13.70 45.24 -8.94
C ASP A 133 12.41 45.58 -8.21
N GLU A 134 12.50 45.76 -6.89
CA GLU A 134 11.36 46.05 -6.02
C GLU A 134 10.13 45.14 -6.26
N ASN A 135 10.38 43.88 -6.65
CA ASN A 135 9.36 42.90 -7.04
C ASN A 135 8.36 43.41 -8.10
N VAL A 136 8.77 44.34 -8.97
CA VAL A 136 7.89 45.00 -9.93
C VAL A 136 7.24 44.02 -10.91
N GLY A 137 7.95 42.96 -11.31
CA GLY A 137 7.42 41.94 -12.22
C GLY A 137 6.24 41.17 -11.61
N ILE A 138 6.33 40.81 -10.32
CA ILE A 138 5.24 40.19 -9.57
C ILE A 138 4.03 41.13 -9.45
N ARG A 139 4.26 42.42 -9.16
CA ARG A 139 3.17 43.41 -9.05
C ARG A 139 2.46 43.62 -10.39
N ARG A 140 3.20 43.63 -11.51
CA ARG A 140 2.63 43.69 -12.87
C ARG A 140 1.81 42.44 -13.21
N ALA A 141 2.32 41.26 -12.87
CA ALA A 141 1.60 40.00 -13.03
C ALA A 141 0.28 39.97 -12.23
N ALA A 142 0.33 40.43 -10.97
CA ALA A 142 -0.84 40.56 -10.11
C ALA A 142 -1.88 41.52 -10.69
N ARG A 143 -1.47 42.68 -11.24
CA ARG A 143 -2.39 43.60 -11.92
C ARG A 143 -3.05 42.97 -13.14
N ARG A 144 -2.28 42.27 -13.99
CA ARG A 144 -2.83 41.55 -15.17
C ARG A 144 -3.87 40.54 -14.74
N LYS A 145 -3.60 39.76 -13.68
CA LYS A 145 -4.48 38.70 -13.23
C LYS A 145 -5.68 39.17 -12.42
N LEU A 146 -5.56 40.25 -11.64
CA LEU A 146 -6.72 40.92 -11.02
C LEU A 146 -7.70 41.44 -12.08
N ASN A 147 -7.19 41.99 -13.19
CA ASN A 147 -8.02 42.37 -14.32
C ASN A 147 -8.68 41.14 -14.97
N HIS A 148 -7.90 40.09 -15.24
CA HIS A 148 -8.41 38.88 -15.89
C HIS A 148 -9.43 38.09 -15.05
N GLU A 149 -9.19 37.91 -13.75
CA GLU A 149 -10.05 37.10 -12.86
C GLU A 149 -11.22 37.91 -12.29
N LEU A 150 -10.96 39.13 -11.83
CA LEU A 150 -11.93 39.95 -11.10
C LEU A 150 -12.40 41.20 -11.85
N GLY A 151 -11.91 41.46 -13.06
CA GLY A 151 -12.33 42.62 -13.87
C GLY A 151 -11.80 43.98 -13.37
N ILE A 152 -10.80 43.98 -12.48
CA ILE A 152 -10.28 45.22 -11.87
C ILE A 152 -9.22 45.84 -12.80
N HIS A 153 -9.62 46.87 -13.57
CA HIS A 153 -8.76 47.46 -14.61
C HIS A 153 -7.71 48.46 -14.11
N SER A 154 -8.03 49.27 -13.11
CA SER A 154 -7.24 50.45 -12.70
C SER A 154 -6.48 50.23 -11.39
N VAL A 155 -5.71 49.16 -11.30
CA VAL A 155 -4.87 48.90 -10.13
C VAL A 155 -3.51 49.60 -10.28
N ASP A 156 -3.20 50.51 -9.36
CA ASP A 156 -1.86 51.05 -9.22
C ASP A 156 -0.93 49.99 -8.61
N ILE A 157 0.15 49.66 -9.31
CA ILE A 157 1.12 48.67 -8.85
C ILE A 157 1.92 49.17 -7.65
N ASP A 158 2.03 50.49 -7.44
CA ASP A 158 2.78 51.04 -6.31
C ASP A 158 2.00 50.96 -4.99
N GLN A 159 0.68 50.74 -5.06
CA GLN A 159 -0.16 50.41 -3.91
C GLN A 159 -0.05 48.93 -3.48
N MET A 160 0.53 48.06 -4.33
CA MET A 160 0.70 46.65 -4.00
C MET A 160 1.90 46.43 -3.08
N LYS A 161 1.63 46.06 -1.83
CA LYS A 161 2.69 45.77 -0.85
C LYS A 161 3.01 44.27 -0.85
N VAL A 162 4.21 43.92 -1.31
CA VAL A 162 4.75 42.56 -1.17
C VAL A 162 5.20 42.35 0.27
N MET A 163 4.59 41.40 0.98
CA MET A 163 4.86 41.14 2.39
C MET A 163 5.98 40.12 2.61
N GLY A 164 6.16 39.22 1.64
CA GLY A 164 7.11 38.13 1.72
C GLY A 164 6.76 37.03 0.73
N ARG A 165 7.44 35.89 0.86
CA ARG A 165 7.23 34.71 0.04
C ARG A 165 7.32 33.44 0.86
N PHE A 166 6.61 32.40 0.46
CA PHE A 166 6.64 31.08 1.10
C PHE A 166 6.69 29.97 0.05
N LEU A 167 7.26 28.82 0.43
CA LEU A 167 7.32 27.62 -0.39
C LEU A 167 6.24 26.66 0.11
N TYR A 168 5.40 26.17 -0.79
CA TYR A 168 4.40 25.17 -0.45
C TYR A 168 4.19 24.16 -1.57
N LYS A 169 3.59 23.02 -1.21
CA LYS A 169 3.27 21.95 -2.15
C LYS A 169 1.94 21.31 -1.76
N ALA A 170 1.03 21.18 -2.72
CA ALA A 170 -0.26 20.56 -2.54
C ALA A 170 -0.65 19.74 -3.78
N MET A 171 -1.28 18.59 -3.56
CA MET A 171 -1.82 17.77 -4.65
C MET A 171 -3.33 17.92 -4.69
N HIS A 172 -3.87 18.13 -5.89
CA HIS A 172 -5.31 18.08 -6.11
C HIS A 172 -5.77 16.62 -6.26
N ASP A 173 -5.07 15.87 -7.10
CA ASP A 173 -5.26 14.44 -7.34
C ASP A 173 -3.91 13.78 -7.68
N ASP A 174 -3.91 12.54 -8.18
CA ASP A 174 -2.68 11.81 -8.52
C ASP A 174 -1.90 12.40 -9.71
N SER A 175 -2.54 13.25 -10.52
CA SER A 175 -2.02 13.80 -11.77
C SER A 175 -1.74 15.31 -11.72
N TRP A 176 -2.40 16.03 -10.82
CA TRP A 176 -2.37 17.49 -10.76
C TRP A 176 -2.08 17.99 -9.36
N GLY A 177 -1.23 18.99 -9.27
CA GLY A 177 -0.96 19.69 -8.03
C GLY A 177 -0.21 20.98 -8.27
N GLU A 178 0.32 21.54 -7.20
CA GLU A 178 1.12 22.76 -7.19
C GLU A 178 2.34 22.57 -6.30
N HIS A 179 3.45 23.15 -6.73
CA HIS A 179 4.69 23.25 -5.98
C HIS A 179 5.24 24.63 -6.31
N GLU A 180 5.04 25.55 -5.37
CA GLU A 180 5.08 26.96 -5.68
C GLU A 180 5.88 27.72 -4.65
N LEU A 181 6.70 28.64 -5.15
CA LEU A 181 7.26 29.73 -4.37
C LEU A 181 6.34 30.94 -4.56
N ASP A 182 5.48 31.18 -3.57
CA ASP A 182 4.37 32.13 -3.66
C ASP A 182 4.70 33.45 -2.96
N TYR A 183 4.54 34.54 -3.70
CA TYR A 183 4.62 35.91 -3.20
C TYR A 183 3.29 36.41 -2.63
N VAL A 184 3.31 36.80 -1.35
CA VAL A 184 2.15 37.39 -0.68
C VAL A 184 2.07 38.88 -0.96
N ILE A 185 0.99 39.32 -1.60
CA ILE A 185 0.73 40.72 -1.95
C ILE A 185 -0.49 41.20 -1.19
N ILE A 186 -0.38 42.34 -0.51
CA ILE A 186 -1.52 43.04 0.10
C ILE A 186 -1.88 44.25 -0.76
N LEU A 187 -3.15 44.36 -1.11
CA LEU A 187 -3.73 45.54 -1.75
C LEU A 187 -4.95 45.98 -0.94
N ARG A 188 -5.04 47.28 -0.63
CA ARG A 188 -6.10 47.86 0.20
C ARG A 188 -6.95 48.83 -0.61
N ASP A 189 -8.04 49.31 0.00
CA ASP A 189 -8.90 50.36 -0.52
C ASP A 189 -9.51 50.02 -1.89
N CYS A 190 -9.83 48.74 -2.09
CA CYS A 190 -10.51 48.29 -3.29
C CYS A 190 -11.98 48.69 -3.27
N ASN A 191 -12.41 49.45 -4.28
CA ASN A 191 -13.82 49.73 -4.50
C ASN A 191 -14.51 48.51 -5.12
N VAL A 192 -15.35 47.84 -4.32
CA VAL A 192 -16.12 46.63 -4.70
C VAL A 192 -16.90 46.80 -6.00
N LYS A 193 -17.34 48.02 -6.35
CA LYS A 193 -18.07 48.29 -7.62
C LYS A 193 -17.24 48.04 -8.88
N GLN A 194 -15.91 47.96 -8.75
CA GLN A 194 -15.02 47.62 -9.86
C GLN A 194 -14.98 46.13 -10.16
N ILE A 195 -15.41 45.27 -9.23
CA ILE A 195 -15.31 43.82 -9.37
C ILE A 195 -16.35 43.33 -10.37
N ARG A 196 -15.87 42.74 -11.48
CA ARG A 196 -16.64 42.06 -12.51
C ARG A 196 -15.99 40.70 -12.78
N PRO A 197 -16.31 39.66 -11.99
CA PRO A 197 -15.61 38.39 -12.05
C PRO A 197 -15.79 37.72 -13.41
N ASN A 198 -14.70 37.16 -13.95
CA ASN A 198 -14.78 36.31 -15.13
C ASN A 198 -15.33 34.94 -14.72
N PRO A 199 -16.51 34.50 -15.21
CA PRO A 199 -17.12 33.23 -14.81
C PRO A 199 -16.30 31.99 -15.19
N GLU A 200 -15.35 32.11 -16.12
CA GLU A 200 -14.42 31.03 -16.46
C GLU A 200 -13.31 30.83 -15.42
N GLU A 201 -13.05 31.86 -14.59
CA GLU A 201 -12.00 31.87 -13.58
C GLU A 201 -12.56 31.84 -12.15
N VAL A 202 -13.70 32.49 -11.92
CA VAL A 202 -14.31 32.75 -10.61
C VAL A 202 -15.79 32.35 -10.61
N GLU A 203 -16.16 31.43 -9.72
CA GLU A 203 -17.54 30.98 -9.50
C GLU A 203 -18.34 31.99 -8.66
N ALA A 204 -17.72 32.54 -7.61
CA ALA A 204 -18.36 33.47 -6.68
C ALA A 204 -17.32 34.38 -6.02
N VAL A 205 -17.77 35.52 -5.49
CA VAL A 205 -16.98 36.45 -4.68
C VAL A 205 -17.66 36.61 -3.33
N ALA A 206 -16.88 36.63 -2.26
CA ALA A 206 -17.36 36.93 -0.91
C ALA A 206 -16.55 38.09 -0.32
N ILE A 207 -17.24 38.92 0.46
CA ILE A 207 -16.64 39.98 1.25
C ILE A 207 -16.82 39.58 2.70
N VAL A 208 -15.71 39.49 3.43
CA VAL A 208 -15.66 38.94 4.78
C VAL A 208 -15.18 40.04 5.72
N SER A 209 -16.04 40.42 6.66
CA SER A 209 -15.81 41.58 7.53
C SER A 209 -15.26 41.17 8.90
N SER A 210 -15.35 39.87 9.25
CA SER A 210 -14.95 39.34 10.55
C SER A 210 -14.09 38.06 10.43
N MET A 211 -13.30 37.79 11.49
CA MET A 211 -12.51 36.55 11.57
C MET A 211 -13.40 35.32 11.75
N GLU A 212 -14.57 35.48 12.37
CA GLU A 212 -15.57 34.44 12.58
C GLU A 212 -16.13 33.92 11.24
N GLU A 213 -16.54 34.83 10.36
CA GLU A 213 -17.02 34.50 9.00
C GLU A 213 -15.92 33.83 8.17
N LEU A 214 -14.69 34.35 8.22
CA LEU A 214 -13.55 33.72 7.53
C LEU A 214 -13.33 32.30 8.05
N THR A 215 -13.38 32.12 9.37
CA THR A 215 -13.21 30.81 10.01
C THR A 215 -14.32 29.84 9.61
N GLU A 216 -15.56 30.32 9.46
CA GLU A 216 -16.68 29.50 8.99
C GLU A 216 -16.47 29.02 7.54
N ILE A 217 -16.06 29.92 6.64
CA ILE A 217 -15.71 29.57 5.25
C ILE A 217 -14.58 28.54 5.24
N LEU A 218 -13.50 28.77 6.00
CA LEU A 218 -12.37 27.83 6.07
C LEU A 218 -12.76 26.46 6.63
N LYS A 219 -13.61 26.41 7.66
CA LYS A 219 -14.13 25.15 8.22
C LYS A 219 -14.93 24.36 7.19
N SER A 220 -15.69 25.03 6.32
CA SER A 220 -16.44 24.36 5.25
C SER A 220 -15.53 23.62 4.26
N ILE A 221 -14.30 24.12 4.04
CA ILE A 221 -13.30 23.55 3.14
C ILE A 221 -12.52 22.42 3.84
N MET A 222 -12.04 22.65 5.07
CA MET A 222 -11.15 21.73 5.79
C MET A 222 -11.88 20.53 6.41
N HIS A 223 -13.13 20.71 6.85
CA HIS A 223 -13.85 19.71 7.64
C HIS A 223 -15.07 19.14 6.92
N THR A 224 -14.87 18.69 5.67
CA THR A 224 -15.91 17.96 4.94
C THR A 224 -16.31 16.67 5.66
N ALA A 225 -17.54 16.22 5.43
CA ALA A 225 -18.01 14.94 5.94
C ALA A 225 -17.09 13.78 5.52
N TRP A 226 -16.52 13.86 4.31
CA TRP A 226 -15.57 12.89 3.78
C TRP A 226 -14.25 12.85 4.56
N ALA A 227 -13.66 14.02 4.84
CA ALA A 227 -12.43 14.09 5.64
C ALA A 227 -12.63 13.50 7.04
N ARG A 228 -13.79 13.77 7.67
CA ARG A 228 -14.14 13.20 8.98
C ARG A 228 -14.36 11.69 8.91
N ALA A 229 -15.09 11.20 7.92
CA ALA A 229 -15.33 9.77 7.72
C ALA A 229 -14.02 9.01 7.48
N ASN A 230 -13.14 9.56 6.65
CA ASN A 230 -11.82 8.99 6.38
C ASN A 230 -10.96 8.95 7.66
N ALA A 231 -10.96 10.00 8.47
CA ALA A 231 -10.22 10.04 9.73
C ALA A 231 -10.73 8.97 10.73
N ILE A 232 -12.05 8.82 10.86
CA ILE A 232 -12.66 7.78 11.71
C ILE A 232 -12.28 6.39 11.20
N PHE A 233 -12.40 6.15 9.89
CA PHE A 233 -12.07 4.86 9.29
C PHE A 233 -10.60 4.49 9.50
N ALA A 234 -9.68 5.41 9.20
CA ALA A 234 -8.25 5.20 9.38
C ALA A 234 -7.88 4.95 10.86
N PHE A 235 -8.54 5.66 11.78
CA PHE A 235 -8.36 5.45 13.21
C PHE A 235 -8.86 4.06 13.65
N VAL A 236 -10.08 3.67 13.25
CA VAL A 236 -10.66 2.35 13.58
C VAL A 236 -9.78 1.22 13.04
N LEU A 237 -9.29 1.34 11.80
CA LEU A 237 -8.39 0.37 11.20
C LEU A 237 -7.08 0.23 12.00
N SER A 238 -6.52 1.36 12.43
CA SER A 238 -5.28 1.39 13.25
C SER A 238 -5.50 0.72 14.61
N VAL A 239 -6.63 0.99 15.26
CA VAL A 239 -7.00 0.37 16.54
C VAL A 239 -7.22 -1.13 16.38
N LEU A 240 -7.97 -1.57 15.36
CA LEU A 240 -8.19 -3.00 15.09
C LEU A 240 -6.88 -3.73 14.77
N SER A 241 -5.99 -3.13 13.99
CA SER A 241 -4.65 -3.67 13.72
C SER A 241 -3.85 -3.88 15.00
N ALA A 242 -3.81 -2.87 15.88
CA ALA A 242 -3.14 -2.97 17.17
C ALA A 242 -3.76 -4.06 18.06
N LEU A 243 -5.10 -4.15 18.11
CA LEU A 243 -5.80 -5.21 18.85
C LEU A 243 -5.50 -6.60 18.29
N THR A 244 -5.54 -6.78 16.96
CA THR A 244 -5.17 -8.04 16.30
C THR A 244 -3.72 -8.42 16.59
N PHE A 245 -2.80 -7.45 16.64
CA PHE A 245 -1.42 -7.70 17.04
C PHE A 245 -1.31 -8.13 18.52
N CYS A 246 -2.04 -7.50 19.44
CA CYS A 246 -2.11 -7.94 20.82
C CYS A 246 -2.69 -9.36 20.95
N VAL A 247 -3.73 -9.69 20.17
CA VAL A 247 -4.28 -11.06 20.08
C VAL A 247 -3.22 -12.04 19.57
N PHE A 248 -2.49 -11.68 18.51
CA PHE A 248 -1.40 -12.49 17.98
C PHE A 248 -0.34 -12.78 19.05
N VAL A 249 0.14 -11.73 19.73
CA VAL A 249 1.17 -11.85 20.77
C VAL A 249 0.67 -12.69 21.95
N SER A 250 -0.62 -12.57 22.31
CA SER A 250 -1.22 -13.39 23.37
C SER A 250 -1.11 -14.91 23.15
N THR A 251 -0.96 -15.36 21.89
CA THR A 251 -0.84 -16.80 21.58
C THR A 251 0.42 -17.46 22.12
N VAL A 252 1.46 -16.68 22.45
CA VAL A 252 2.73 -17.20 22.98
C VAL A 252 2.59 -17.78 24.38
N TRP A 253 1.62 -17.31 25.17
CA TRP A 253 1.47 -17.71 26.59
C TRP A 253 0.35 -18.72 26.85
N LEU A 254 -0.36 -19.16 25.81
CA LEU A 254 -1.50 -20.07 25.98
C LEU A 254 -1.02 -21.53 26.09
N PRO A 255 -1.64 -22.33 26.97
CA PRO A 255 -1.25 -23.72 27.17
C PRO A 255 -1.55 -24.53 25.92
N ASN A 256 -0.54 -25.28 25.44
CA ASN A 256 -0.66 -26.12 24.25
C ASN A 256 -0.52 -27.61 24.54
N SER A 257 -0.43 -28.01 25.81
CA SER A 257 -0.22 -29.40 26.23
C SER A 257 -1.47 -29.99 26.89
N ALA A 258 -1.69 -31.28 26.69
CA ALA A 258 -2.74 -32.06 27.34
C ALA A 258 -2.27 -33.51 27.57
N PRO A 259 -2.70 -34.17 28.66
CA PRO A 259 -2.38 -35.58 28.92
C PRO A 259 -3.05 -36.48 27.90
N VAL A 260 -2.30 -37.46 27.38
CA VAL A 260 -2.77 -38.41 26.37
C VAL A 260 -2.54 -39.84 26.84
N THR A 261 -3.54 -40.69 26.70
CA THR A 261 -3.41 -42.15 26.86
C THR A 261 -3.52 -42.80 25.49
N LEU A 262 -2.44 -43.48 25.08
CA LEU A 262 -2.36 -44.23 23.82
C LEU A 262 -2.16 -45.71 24.12
N SER A 263 -2.74 -46.58 23.30
CA SER A 263 -2.37 -47.99 23.26
C SER A 263 -2.59 -48.57 21.87
N ALA A 264 -1.88 -49.66 21.57
CA ALA A 264 -2.05 -50.42 20.34
C ALA A 264 -2.13 -51.92 20.66
N SER A 265 -3.06 -52.60 20.01
CA SER A 265 -3.29 -54.04 20.12
C SER A 265 -3.36 -54.69 18.73
N ASN A 266 -3.28 -56.03 18.67
CA ASN A 266 -3.47 -56.79 17.43
C ASN A 266 -2.55 -56.34 16.27
N VAL A 267 -1.27 -56.13 16.59
CA VAL A 267 -0.28 -55.65 15.63
C VAL A 267 0.08 -56.76 14.63
N ARG A 268 -0.11 -56.49 13.35
CA ARG A 268 0.07 -57.42 12.24
C ARG A 268 0.96 -56.77 11.19
N VAL A 269 2.08 -57.42 10.86
CA VAL A 269 3.02 -56.97 9.82
C VAL A 269 2.85 -57.86 8.61
N LYS A 270 2.78 -57.29 7.41
CA LYS A 270 2.69 -58.03 6.15
C LYS A 270 3.62 -57.45 5.11
N ASN A 271 4.31 -58.32 4.40
CA ASN A 271 5.19 -57.95 3.31
C ASN A 271 4.40 -57.95 1.99
N PHE A 272 4.48 -56.85 1.25
CA PHE A 272 3.88 -56.70 -0.08
C PHE A 272 4.93 -56.35 -1.12
N VAL A 273 4.66 -56.69 -2.37
CA VAL A 273 5.43 -56.19 -3.52
C VAL A 273 4.83 -54.85 -3.90
N ASP A 274 5.64 -53.80 -3.87
CA ASP A 274 5.26 -52.48 -4.38
C ASP A 274 5.47 -52.46 -5.90
N TYR A 275 4.37 -52.50 -6.64
CA TYR A 275 4.39 -52.44 -8.11
C TYR A 275 4.64 -51.03 -8.64
N ALA A 276 4.55 -50.00 -7.80
CA ALA A 276 4.88 -48.63 -8.20
C ALA A 276 6.39 -48.36 -8.16
N SER A 277 7.14 -49.11 -7.35
CA SER A 277 8.58 -48.95 -7.13
C SER A 277 9.36 -50.17 -7.61
N GLU A 278 9.60 -50.30 -8.92
CA GLU A 278 10.47 -51.30 -9.57
C GLU A 278 10.38 -52.76 -9.04
N GLY A 279 9.24 -53.18 -8.47
CA GLY A 279 9.07 -54.50 -7.86
C GLY A 279 9.77 -54.69 -6.51
N SER A 280 10.18 -53.61 -5.85
CA SER A 280 10.69 -53.63 -4.48
C SER A 280 9.62 -54.10 -3.49
N ARG A 281 10.06 -54.64 -2.35
CA ARG A 281 9.15 -55.12 -1.30
C ARG A 281 9.08 -54.11 -0.18
N SER A 282 7.88 -53.92 0.35
CA SER A 282 7.61 -53.01 1.46
C SER A 282 6.79 -53.71 2.54
N ASP A 283 7.08 -53.37 3.79
CA ASP A 283 6.34 -53.87 4.94
C ASP A 283 5.18 -52.92 5.23
N VAL A 284 3.99 -53.50 5.44
CA VAL A 284 2.78 -52.79 5.86
C VAL A 284 2.34 -53.31 7.22
N VAL A 285 2.05 -52.40 8.14
CA VAL A 285 1.63 -52.73 9.51
C VAL A 285 0.22 -52.25 9.78
N MET A 286 -0.60 -53.13 10.32
CA MET A 286 -1.93 -52.82 10.82
C MET A 286 -1.99 -53.11 12.32
N ALA A 287 -2.64 -52.24 13.08
CA ALA A 287 -2.84 -52.39 14.51
C ALA A 287 -4.16 -51.74 14.91
N ASP A 288 -4.81 -52.27 15.94
CA ASP A 288 -5.99 -51.66 16.53
C ASP A 288 -5.51 -50.60 17.54
N LEU A 289 -5.82 -49.33 17.26
CA LEU A 289 -5.34 -48.20 18.03
C LEU A 289 -6.43 -47.73 19.01
N LYS A 290 -6.01 -47.30 20.19
CA LYS A 290 -6.86 -46.64 21.19
C LYS A 290 -6.26 -45.29 21.55
N ILE A 291 -7.08 -44.25 21.44
CA ILE A 291 -6.69 -42.85 21.67
C ILE A 291 -7.65 -42.24 22.68
N LYS A 292 -7.11 -41.75 23.79
CA LYS A 292 -7.85 -40.96 24.77
C LYS A 292 -7.11 -39.67 25.06
N VAL A 293 -7.76 -38.53 24.76
CA VAL A 293 -7.24 -37.19 25.05
C VAL A 293 -8.40 -36.24 25.33
N ASP A 294 -8.19 -35.32 26.26
CA ASP A 294 -9.09 -34.18 26.45
C ASP A 294 -8.36 -32.89 26.08
N VAL A 295 -8.74 -32.29 24.94
CA VAL A 295 -8.14 -31.02 24.48
C VAL A 295 -8.97 -29.80 24.89
N ALA A 296 -9.98 -29.96 25.76
CA ALA A 296 -10.79 -28.85 26.28
C ALA A 296 -9.94 -27.68 26.80
N PRO A 297 -8.83 -27.91 27.56
CA PRO A 297 -8.02 -26.81 28.09
C PRO A 297 -7.30 -25.97 27.03
N ILE A 298 -7.13 -26.51 25.81
CA ILE A 298 -6.42 -25.85 24.72
C ILE A 298 -7.36 -24.89 23.98
N PHE A 299 -8.65 -25.20 23.90
CA PHE A 299 -9.65 -24.31 23.32
C PHE A 299 -9.86 -23.07 24.21
N ASN A 300 -9.44 -21.92 23.69
CA ASN A 300 -9.69 -20.61 24.28
C ASN A 300 -10.43 -19.69 23.29
N TRP A 301 -10.66 -18.44 23.67
CA TRP A 301 -11.39 -17.46 22.84
C TRP A 301 -10.76 -17.23 21.45
N ASN A 302 -9.45 -17.40 21.31
CA ASN A 302 -8.72 -17.18 20.06
C ASN A 302 -8.56 -18.46 19.22
N VAL A 303 -8.69 -19.66 19.80
CA VAL A 303 -8.54 -20.91 19.04
C VAL A 303 -9.79 -21.19 18.21
N LYS A 304 -9.59 -21.40 16.91
CA LYS A 304 -10.65 -21.71 15.95
C LYS A 304 -10.86 -23.22 15.82
N GLU A 305 -9.76 -23.93 15.60
CA GLU A 305 -9.75 -25.39 15.41
C GLU A 305 -8.41 -25.99 15.84
N ILE A 306 -8.45 -27.28 16.14
CA ILE A 306 -7.29 -28.09 16.50
C ILE A 306 -7.25 -29.27 15.52
N PHE A 307 -6.13 -29.41 14.81
CA PHE A 307 -5.89 -30.56 13.93
C PHE A 307 -5.04 -31.58 14.68
N LEU A 308 -5.66 -32.66 15.16
CA LEU A 308 -4.96 -33.77 15.81
C LEU A 308 -4.47 -34.77 14.76
N PHE A 309 -3.29 -35.31 14.99
CA PHE A 309 -2.72 -36.38 14.18
C PHE A 309 -1.83 -37.29 15.03
N LEU A 310 -2.02 -38.61 14.86
CA LEU A 310 -1.23 -39.64 15.52
C LEU A 310 -0.06 -40.00 14.62
N VAL A 311 1.15 -39.93 15.17
CA VAL A 311 2.40 -40.24 14.47
C VAL A 311 3.02 -41.49 15.08
N ALA A 312 3.52 -42.38 14.23
CA ALA A 312 4.46 -43.43 14.61
C ALA A 312 5.89 -43.02 14.27
N GLU A 313 6.76 -43.05 15.26
CA GLU A 313 8.17 -42.72 15.15
C GLU A 313 9.00 -44.00 15.30
N TYR A 314 9.92 -44.22 14.36
CA TYR A 314 10.79 -45.39 14.36
C TYR A 314 12.10 -45.10 13.61
N SER A 315 13.11 -45.93 13.84
CA SER A 315 14.45 -45.78 13.26
C SER A 315 14.75 -46.94 12.32
N THR A 316 15.29 -46.66 11.14
CA THR A 316 15.78 -47.68 10.21
C THR A 316 17.29 -47.55 10.03
N PRO A 317 17.99 -48.57 9.50
CA PRO A 317 19.44 -48.47 9.25
C PRO A 317 19.82 -47.32 8.30
N LYS A 318 18.90 -46.91 7.41
CA LYS A 318 19.11 -45.81 6.45
C LYS A 318 18.73 -44.45 7.03
N ALA A 319 17.74 -44.38 7.91
CA ALA A 319 17.19 -43.13 8.42
C ALA A 319 17.00 -43.20 9.95
N PRO A 320 17.69 -42.35 10.73
CA PRO A 320 17.65 -42.40 12.18
C PRO A 320 16.28 -42.04 12.76
N LEU A 321 15.46 -41.27 12.04
CA LEU A 321 14.10 -40.89 12.43
C LEU A 321 13.19 -40.95 11.21
N ASN A 322 12.18 -41.82 11.28
CA ASN A 322 11.07 -41.89 10.36
C ASN A 322 9.79 -41.56 11.12
N GLN A 323 8.89 -40.80 10.49
CA GLN A 323 7.62 -40.38 11.06
C GLN A 323 6.50 -40.64 10.07
N ILE A 324 5.51 -41.44 10.46
CA ILE A 324 4.33 -41.74 9.65
C ILE A 324 3.08 -41.34 10.41
N VAL A 325 2.21 -40.55 9.77
CA VAL A 325 0.89 -40.23 10.31
C VAL A 325 -0.01 -41.44 10.11
N LEU A 326 -0.58 -41.98 11.19
CA LEU A 326 -1.49 -43.13 11.14
C LEU A 326 -2.96 -42.72 11.10
N TRP A 327 -3.28 -41.57 11.70
CA TRP A 327 -4.64 -41.09 11.90
C TRP A 327 -4.65 -39.58 12.10
N ASP A 328 -5.75 -38.93 11.74
CA ASP A 328 -5.99 -37.51 11.97
C ASP A 328 -7.47 -37.22 12.28
N LYS A 329 -7.71 -36.11 12.98
CA LYS A 329 -9.05 -35.56 13.25
C LYS A 329 -8.98 -34.06 13.46
N ILE A 330 -9.88 -33.34 12.79
CA ILE A 330 -10.07 -31.90 12.99
C ILE A 330 -11.16 -31.72 14.04
N LEU A 331 -10.87 -30.98 15.11
CA LEU A 331 -11.85 -30.51 16.08
C LEU A 331 -12.05 -29.01 15.92
N ARG A 332 -13.28 -28.56 15.75
CA ARG A 332 -13.63 -27.13 15.72
C ARG A 332 -14.10 -26.66 17.08
N ARG A 333 -13.99 -25.36 17.33
CA ARG A 333 -14.54 -24.77 18.55
C ARG A 333 -16.05 -25.02 18.62
N GLY A 334 -16.49 -25.63 19.72
CA GLY A 334 -17.88 -26.03 19.96
C GLY A 334 -18.16 -27.51 19.71
N ASP A 335 -17.23 -28.24 19.09
CA ASP A 335 -17.29 -29.70 19.00
C ASP A 335 -16.97 -30.35 20.36
N TRP A 336 -17.22 -31.65 20.49
CA TRP A 336 -16.74 -32.43 21.64
C TRP A 336 -15.21 -32.40 21.70
N SER A 337 -14.67 -31.85 22.80
CA SER A 337 -13.23 -31.68 23.02
C SER A 337 -12.52 -32.92 23.55
N THR A 338 -13.28 -33.88 24.08
CA THR A 338 -12.75 -35.14 24.59
C THR A 338 -12.88 -36.23 23.52
N ILE A 339 -11.75 -36.81 23.13
CA ILE A 339 -11.66 -37.94 22.22
C ILE A 339 -11.49 -39.21 23.04
N HIS A 340 -12.35 -40.20 22.81
CA HIS A 340 -12.26 -41.52 23.40
C HIS A 340 -12.56 -42.58 22.34
N GLU A 341 -11.51 -42.99 21.63
CA GLU A 341 -11.58 -44.00 20.57
C GLU A 341 -10.97 -45.30 21.11
N GLU A 342 -11.75 -46.39 21.14
CA GLU A 342 -11.32 -47.65 21.79
C GLU A 342 -10.71 -48.69 20.84
N SER A 343 -11.09 -48.67 19.56
CA SER A 343 -10.55 -49.56 18.54
C SER A 343 -10.71 -48.93 17.16
N ILE A 344 -9.68 -48.22 16.72
CA ILE A 344 -9.63 -47.61 15.38
C ILE A 344 -8.52 -48.24 14.56
N THR A 345 -8.80 -48.49 13.29
CA THR A 345 -7.76 -48.85 12.33
C THR A 345 -7.04 -47.58 11.85
N PRO A 346 -5.75 -47.67 11.50
CA PRO A 346 -5.02 -46.56 10.89
C PRO A 346 -5.75 -46.11 9.62
N LYS A 347 -6.00 -44.80 9.50
CA LYS A 347 -6.57 -44.18 8.30
C LYS A 347 -5.57 -44.17 7.15
N TYR A 348 -4.29 -44.04 7.49
CA TYR A 348 -3.17 -44.13 6.57
C TYR A 348 -2.34 -45.38 6.87
N TYR A 349 -1.91 -46.06 5.82
CA TYR A 349 -1.10 -47.27 5.97
C TYR A 349 0.24 -46.95 6.62
N PHE A 350 0.59 -47.70 7.66
CA PHE A 350 1.97 -47.74 8.14
C PHE A 350 2.77 -48.57 7.14
N MET A 351 3.51 -47.91 6.25
CA MET A 351 4.31 -48.57 5.22
C MET A 351 5.75 -48.07 5.27
N ASP A 352 6.72 -48.97 5.21
CA ASP A 352 8.16 -48.67 5.10
C ASP A 352 8.76 -49.40 3.90
N ASP A 353 9.69 -48.74 3.21
CA ASP A 353 10.38 -49.32 2.07
C ASP A 353 11.41 -50.36 2.56
N GLY A 354 11.21 -51.62 2.16
CA GLY A 354 12.03 -52.75 2.58
C GLY A 354 11.37 -53.61 3.66
N THR A 355 12.21 -54.34 4.41
CA THR A 355 11.78 -55.31 5.43
C THR A 355 12.19 -54.90 6.84
N ASN A 356 12.24 -53.58 7.12
CA ASN A 356 12.81 -53.06 8.37
C ASN A 356 11.81 -53.07 9.53
N LEU A 357 10.51 -53.32 9.27
CA LEU A 357 9.48 -53.29 10.30
C LEU A 357 9.31 -54.63 11.01
N LEU A 358 9.71 -55.74 10.39
CA LEU A 358 9.65 -57.05 11.04
C LEU A 358 10.50 -57.06 12.32
N ASN A 359 9.93 -57.57 13.43
CA ASN A 359 10.58 -57.63 14.74
C ASN A 359 11.07 -56.26 15.27
N HIS A 360 10.53 -55.14 14.77
CA HIS A 360 10.94 -53.82 15.22
C HIS A 360 10.51 -53.58 16.68
N LYS A 361 11.48 -53.34 17.57
CA LYS A 361 11.25 -53.27 19.03
C LYS A 361 10.94 -51.89 19.57
N ASN A 362 11.13 -50.84 18.78
CA ASN A 362 11.03 -49.46 19.27
C ASN A 362 10.23 -48.55 18.34
N VAL A 363 8.96 -48.88 18.12
CA VAL A 363 8.04 -47.96 17.43
C VAL A 363 7.28 -47.16 18.48
N THR A 364 7.39 -45.84 18.45
CA THR A 364 6.78 -44.95 19.44
C THR A 364 5.59 -44.24 18.82
N LEU A 365 4.41 -44.41 19.42
CA LEU A 365 3.22 -43.66 19.06
C LEU A 365 3.17 -42.36 19.86
N VAL A 366 2.99 -41.26 19.14
CA VAL A 366 2.93 -39.91 19.69
C VAL A 366 1.74 -39.18 19.07
N LEU A 367 0.85 -38.64 19.92
CA LEU A 367 -0.24 -37.78 19.45
C LEU A 367 0.24 -36.33 19.43
N ARG A 368 0.12 -35.70 18.27
CA ARG A 368 0.47 -34.29 18.05
C ARG A 368 -0.73 -33.52 17.52
N TRP A 369 -0.69 -32.21 17.62
CA TRP A 369 -1.72 -31.37 17.04
C TRP A 369 -1.21 -29.99 16.61
N ASN A 370 -1.88 -29.42 15.61
CA ASN A 370 -1.73 -28.01 15.25
C ASN A 370 -2.87 -27.22 15.88
N VAL A 371 -2.54 -26.17 16.62
CA VAL A 371 -3.50 -25.19 17.15
C VAL A 371 -3.65 -24.07 16.13
N VAL A 372 -4.86 -23.91 15.57
CA VAL A 372 -5.15 -22.89 14.57
C VAL A 372 -5.90 -21.73 15.24
N PRO A 373 -5.26 -20.57 15.46
CA PRO A 373 -5.92 -19.39 16.02
C PRO A 373 -6.68 -18.58 14.96
N ASN A 374 -7.59 -17.70 15.40
CA ASN A 374 -8.19 -16.69 14.51
C ASN A 374 -7.16 -15.65 14.06
N ALA A 375 -6.27 -15.23 14.97
CA ALA A 375 -5.11 -14.41 14.69
C ALA A 375 -3.96 -14.84 15.60
N GLY A 376 -2.83 -15.25 15.03
CA GLY A 376 -1.73 -15.81 15.81
C GLY A 376 -0.80 -16.71 15.02
N TYR A 377 0.13 -17.33 15.74
CA TYR A 377 1.02 -18.36 15.22
C TYR A 377 0.32 -19.73 15.16
N LEU A 378 0.58 -20.50 14.11
CA LEU A 378 0.17 -21.91 14.04
C LEU A 378 1.09 -22.76 14.94
N ALA A 379 0.68 -22.98 16.18
CA ALA A 379 1.49 -23.75 17.12
C ALA A 379 1.36 -25.25 16.85
N ILE A 380 2.50 -25.93 16.74
CA ILE A 380 2.56 -27.41 16.76
C ILE A 380 2.85 -27.82 18.20
N ALA A 381 2.03 -28.72 18.73
CA ALA A 381 2.21 -29.24 20.07
C ALA A 381 2.06 -30.76 20.12
N GLN A 382 2.53 -31.32 21.22
CA GLN A 382 2.61 -32.75 21.45
C GLN A 382 1.93 -33.08 22.78
N GLY A 383 1.20 -34.19 22.81
CA GLY A 383 0.57 -34.67 24.02
C GLY A 383 1.55 -35.17 25.06
N GLU A 384 1.16 -35.03 26.33
CA GLU A 384 1.85 -35.62 27.47
C GLU A 384 1.51 -37.10 27.55
N GLY A 385 2.30 -37.90 26.84
CA GLY A 385 2.16 -39.35 26.79
C GLY A 385 2.63 -39.92 25.48
N GLN A 386 3.31 -41.06 25.55
CA GLN A 386 3.74 -41.83 24.39
C GLN A 386 3.53 -43.32 24.68
N TYR A 387 3.30 -44.10 23.63
CA TYR A 387 3.12 -45.55 23.76
C TYR A 387 4.09 -46.28 22.85
N ARG A 388 4.89 -47.17 23.43
CA ARG A 388 5.84 -47.98 22.67
C ARG A 388 5.16 -49.27 22.22
N VAL A 389 5.25 -49.54 20.93
CA VAL A 389 4.71 -50.72 20.27
C VAL A 389 5.88 -51.59 19.81
N GLU A 390 5.79 -52.88 20.09
CA GLU A 390 6.68 -53.88 19.51
C GLU A 390 5.98 -54.61 18.38
N PHE A 391 6.70 -54.79 17.28
CA PHE A 391 6.19 -55.51 16.12
C PHE A 391 6.54 -57.01 16.20
N PRO A 392 5.65 -57.89 15.70
CA PRO A 392 5.88 -59.33 15.71
C PRO A 392 7.07 -59.72 14.84
N SER A 393 7.66 -60.89 15.16
CA SER A 393 8.79 -61.46 14.40
C SER A 393 8.37 -62.22 13.14
N ASN A 394 7.08 -62.50 12.96
CA ASN A 394 6.54 -63.27 11.85
C ASN A 394 5.56 -62.42 11.04
N TYR A 395 5.58 -62.58 9.72
CA TYR A 395 4.58 -61.96 8.85
C TYR A 395 3.21 -62.62 9.02
N TYR A 396 2.18 -61.80 9.03
CA TYR A 396 0.79 -62.22 9.06
C TYR A 396 0.38 -62.77 7.69
N SER A 397 -0.04 -64.04 7.65
CA SER A 397 -0.40 -64.76 6.42
C SER A 397 -1.85 -64.52 5.97
N GLY A 398 -2.69 -63.88 6.80
CA GLY A 398 -4.10 -63.63 6.50
C GLY A 398 -4.38 -62.41 5.60
N ARG A 399 -5.67 -62.18 5.31
CA ARG A 399 -6.17 -60.88 4.84
C ARG A 399 -6.26 -59.93 6.04
N PHE A 400 -5.86 -58.68 5.86
CA PHE A 400 -6.00 -57.67 6.91
C PHE A 400 -7.44 -57.47 7.33
#